data_AF-A0A525WLW1-F1
#
_entry.id   AF-A0A525WLW1-F1
#
_cell.length_a   1.000
_cell.length_b   1.000
_cell.length_c   1.000
_cell.angle_alpha   90.00
_cell.angle_beta   90.00
_cell.angle_gamma   90.00
#
_symmetry.space_group_name_H-M   'P 1'
#
loop_
_entity.id
_entity.type
_entity.pdbx_description
1 polymer ?
#
loop_
_entity_poly.entity_id
_entity_poly.type
_entity_poly.pdbx_seq_one_letter_code
_entity_poly.pdbx_strand_id
1 'polypeptide(L)'
;MNVRRSMVVGGALLTVVGLMSTPRVLFGADQPKAKELIQQNCVQCHRMEGQAESRFNLKAPDLIWAGSKYNRAWLIRWLTGKEVPLYVKGYRWDQSQEVHKHVTVSEAEANGIADYFAEHNKDPRVKVGAFDTAKVSKYEVAFGGMAYKAHACLGCHTIEENGKLIGGQQSIALEKSGQRYNMDWLFRFGQNPQDFIIHTGEFLADATEPQLRAVIGYLAAQGVSDFKYYEPWTAPEFAKASSGRGKVIYKEYCMQCHGATGKGDGPAAATLEPKPAIHANINFSEVPTEYLYNMINHGGAAMGKSANMPYWGLTIGQQGVADVMAYLKTTFKGPK
;
A
#
# COMPACT_ATOMS: atom_id res chain seq x y z
N MET A 1 -3.62 -44.63 -82.78
CA MET A 1 -2.96 -43.36 -82.43
C MET A 1 -3.43 -42.90 -81.06
N ASN A 2 -2.48 -42.38 -80.29
CA ASN A 2 -2.59 -41.68 -79.01
C ASN A 2 -2.75 -42.47 -77.69
N VAL A 3 -1.56 -42.81 -77.18
CA VAL A 3 -1.02 -42.58 -75.83
C VAL A 3 -1.89 -42.96 -74.62
N ARG A 4 -1.46 -44.01 -73.92
CA ARG A 4 -1.79 -44.34 -72.52
C ARG A 4 -0.48 -44.75 -71.83
N ARG A 5 -0.05 -43.97 -70.84
CA ARG A 5 -0.34 -44.09 -69.40
C ARG A 5 0.74 -44.89 -68.65
N SER A 6 1.35 -44.16 -67.68
CA SER A 6 1.71 -44.61 -66.33
C SER A 6 2.97 -45.48 -66.25
N MET A 7 3.84 -45.40 -65.25
CA MET A 7 3.66 -45.04 -63.84
C MET A 7 5.09 -45.00 -63.22
N VAL A 8 5.48 -43.99 -62.43
CA VAL A 8 6.58 -44.17 -61.44
C VAL A 8 6.25 -43.36 -60.18
N VAL A 9 6.47 -44.04 -59.06
CA VAL A 9 6.07 -43.77 -57.68
C VAL A 9 6.83 -42.60 -57.08
N GLY A 10 6.11 -41.68 -56.42
CA GLY A 10 6.67 -40.58 -55.64
C GLY A 10 6.85 -40.95 -54.17
N GLY A 11 8.03 -40.70 -53.63
CA GLY A 11 8.31 -40.63 -52.19
C GLY A 11 9.00 -39.32 -51.90
N ALA A 12 8.32 -38.41 -51.20
CA ALA A 12 8.88 -37.13 -50.75
C ALA A 12 9.00 -37.14 -49.22
N LEU A 13 10.24 -37.12 -48.72
CA LEU A 13 10.54 -36.80 -47.33
C LEU A 13 10.30 -35.30 -47.10
N LEU A 14 9.35 -34.96 -46.24
CA LEU A 14 9.15 -33.62 -45.69
C LEU A 14 9.98 -33.47 -44.41
N THR A 15 11.09 -32.74 -44.49
CA THR A 15 11.81 -32.22 -43.33
C THR A 15 11.10 -30.97 -42.81
N VAL A 16 10.39 -31.12 -41.69
CA VAL A 16 9.81 -29.99 -40.95
C VAL A 16 10.92 -29.35 -40.11
N VAL A 17 11.42 -28.19 -40.54
CA VAL A 17 12.23 -27.31 -39.69
C VAL A 17 11.28 -26.50 -38.82
N GLY A 18 11.03 -26.98 -37.60
CA GLY A 18 10.32 -26.24 -36.56
C GLY A 18 11.26 -25.28 -35.84
N LEU A 19 11.37 -24.04 -36.34
CA LEU A 19 11.90 -22.92 -35.55
C LEU A 19 10.79 -22.43 -34.60
N MET A 20 10.67 -23.09 -33.44
CA MET A 20 9.94 -22.50 -32.32
C MET A 20 10.87 -21.53 -31.59
N SER A 21 10.83 -20.26 -32.01
CA SER A 21 11.33 -19.13 -31.23
C SER A 21 10.37 -18.88 -30.07
N THR A 22 10.57 -19.59 -28.97
CA THR A 22 10.03 -19.16 -27.68
C THR A 22 10.82 -17.93 -27.23
N PRO A 23 10.17 -16.84 -26.77
CA PRO A 23 10.90 -15.76 -26.13
C PRO A 23 11.41 -16.30 -24.80
N ARG A 24 12.69 -16.68 -24.76
CA ARG A 24 13.42 -16.81 -23.49
C ARG A 24 13.40 -15.43 -22.85
N VAL A 25 12.51 -15.23 -21.89
CA VAL A 25 12.66 -14.18 -20.90
C VAL A 25 13.91 -14.56 -20.10
N LEU A 26 15.05 -14.00 -20.51
CA LEU A 26 16.34 -14.19 -19.85
C LEU A 26 16.37 -13.37 -18.56
N PHE A 27 15.61 -13.81 -17.55
CA PHE A 27 15.83 -13.38 -16.17
C PHE A 27 17.18 -13.97 -15.72
N GLY A 28 18.26 -13.21 -15.90
CA GLY A 28 19.60 -13.54 -15.37
C GLY A 28 20.79 -13.46 -16.33
N ALA A 29 20.60 -13.14 -17.62
CA ALA A 29 21.69 -13.26 -18.59
C ALA A 29 22.76 -12.13 -18.56
N ASP A 30 22.56 -11.04 -17.80
CA ASP A 30 23.50 -9.90 -17.83
C ASP A 30 23.90 -9.40 -16.42
N GLN A 31 23.76 -10.24 -15.38
CA GLN A 31 24.16 -9.90 -14.00
C GLN A 31 25.62 -9.38 -13.88
N PRO A 32 26.63 -10.00 -14.53
CA PRO A 32 28.01 -9.49 -14.48
C PRO A 32 28.15 -8.09 -15.10
N LYS A 33 27.45 -7.83 -16.20
CA LYS A 33 27.48 -6.53 -16.87
C LYS A 33 26.77 -5.46 -16.06
N ALA A 34 25.62 -5.78 -15.46
CA ALA A 34 24.93 -4.88 -14.54
C ALA A 34 25.83 -4.53 -13.34
N LYS A 35 26.51 -5.53 -12.77
CA LYS A 35 27.49 -5.32 -11.70
C LYS A 35 28.61 -4.38 -12.13
N GLU A 36 29.22 -4.62 -13.29
CA GLU A 36 30.29 -3.76 -13.82
C GLU A 36 29.82 -2.32 -13.99
N LEU A 37 28.64 -2.12 -14.59
CA LEU A 37 28.03 -0.81 -14.79
C LEU A 37 27.80 -0.08 -13.46
N ILE A 38 27.29 -0.79 -12.45
CA ILE A 38 27.10 -0.24 -11.09
C ILE A 38 28.45 0.19 -10.50
N GLN A 39 29.48 -0.65 -10.61
CA GLN A 39 30.82 -0.37 -10.10
C GLN A 39 31.51 0.80 -10.82
N GLN A 40 31.24 1.02 -12.10
CA GLN A 40 31.84 2.13 -12.85
C GLN A 40 31.11 3.45 -12.59
N ASN A 41 29.77 3.42 -12.56
CA ASN A 41 28.97 4.65 -12.66
C ASN A 41 28.27 5.06 -11.36
N CYS A 42 28.04 4.13 -10.43
CA CYS A 42 27.18 4.39 -9.27
C CYS A 42 27.94 4.48 -7.96
N VAL A 43 28.97 3.65 -7.75
CA VAL A 43 29.65 3.51 -6.44
C VAL A 43 30.44 4.74 -5.98
N GLN A 44 30.74 5.66 -6.89
CA GLN A 44 31.40 6.94 -6.54
C GLN A 44 30.53 7.81 -5.61
N CYS A 45 29.20 7.64 -5.67
CA CYS A 45 28.23 8.39 -4.87
C CYS A 45 27.39 7.50 -3.96
N HIS A 46 27.01 6.32 -4.44
CA HIS A 46 26.09 5.42 -3.77
C HIS A 46 26.83 4.24 -3.13
N ARG A 47 26.40 3.85 -1.93
CA ARG A 47 26.84 2.60 -1.32
C ARG A 47 26.01 1.43 -1.82
N MET A 48 26.66 0.28 -2.02
CA MET A 48 26.04 -0.96 -2.51
C MET A 48 26.06 -2.09 -1.49
N GLU A 49 26.90 -1.99 -0.46
CA GLU A 49 27.09 -3.01 0.57
C GLU A 49 27.43 -2.41 1.96
N GLY A 50 27.33 -3.26 2.98
CA GLY A 50 27.58 -2.92 4.39
C GLY A 50 26.28 -2.74 5.19
N GLN A 51 26.39 -2.00 6.30
CA GLN A 51 25.29 -1.75 7.24
C GLN A 51 24.68 -0.36 7.04
N ALA A 52 23.57 -0.09 7.72
CA ALA A 52 22.98 1.25 7.79
C ALA A 52 24.02 2.27 8.25
N GLU A 53 24.02 3.44 7.64
CA GLU A 53 24.97 4.52 7.91
C GLU A 53 24.22 5.83 8.16
N SER A 54 24.86 6.71 8.90
CA SER A 54 24.41 8.08 9.12
C SER A 54 24.25 8.82 7.79
N ARG A 55 23.08 9.44 7.56
CA ARG A 55 22.84 10.33 6.41
C ARG A 55 23.95 11.38 6.27
N PHE A 56 24.53 11.83 7.38
CA PHE A 56 25.61 12.82 7.40
C PHE A 56 26.96 12.31 6.86
N ASN A 57 27.12 11.00 6.69
CA ASN A 57 28.31 10.39 6.06
C ASN A 57 28.06 9.98 4.60
N LEU A 58 26.82 10.11 4.12
CA LEU A 58 26.43 9.73 2.76
C LEU A 58 26.47 10.91 1.81
N LYS A 59 26.89 10.65 0.56
CA LYS A 59 26.88 11.62 -0.56
C LYS A 59 25.56 11.58 -1.35
N ALA A 60 24.96 10.40 -1.46
CA ALA A 60 23.71 10.14 -2.17
C ALA A 60 22.86 9.11 -1.41
N PRO A 61 21.59 8.90 -1.77
CA PRO A 61 20.75 7.88 -1.13
C PRO A 61 21.41 6.51 -1.14
N ASP A 62 21.37 5.83 0.00
CA ASP A 62 21.97 4.50 0.12
C ASP A 62 21.20 3.46 -0.73
N LEU A 63 21.95 2.60 -1.44
CA LEU A 63 21.41 1.58 -2.34
C LEU A 63 21.65 0.15 -1.85
N ILE A 64 22.22 -0.04 -0.65
CA ILE A 64 22.47 -1.38 -0.08
C ILE A 64 21.20 -2.28 -0.05
N TRP A 65 20.01 -1.68 0.06
CA TRP A 65 18.70 -2.36 0.05
C TRP A 65 17.76 -1.91 -1.08
N ALA A 66 18.32 -1.44 -2.20
CA ALA A 66 17.54 -0.93 -3.32
C ALA A 66 16.52 -1.94 -3.88
N GLY A 67 16.84 -3.25 -3.84
CA GLY A 67 15.97 -4.33 -4.31
C GLY A 67 14.72 -4.55 -3.45
N SER A 68 14.80 -4.26 -2.15
CA SER A 68 13.62 -4.25 -1.29
C SER A 68 12.82 -2.96 -1.40
N LYS A 69 13.48 -1.83 -1.70
CA LYS A 69 12.90 -0.49 -1.59
C LYS A 69 12.06 -0.05 -2.77
N TYR A 70 12.54 -0.25 -3.98
CA TYR A 70 11.97 0.40 -5.16
C TYR A 70 11.06 -0.52 -5.96
N ASN A 71 9.98 0.05 -6.49
CA ASN A 71 9.20 -0.59 -7.54
C ASN A 71 10.05 -0.67 -8.82
N ARG A 72 10.11 -1.85 -9.45
CA ARG A 72 10.93 -2.10 -10.65
C ARG A 72 10.62 -1.14 -11.80
N ALA A 73 9.34 -0.92 -12.09
CA ALA A 73 8.92 -0.06 -13.20
C ALA A 73 9.33 1.40 -12.96
N TRP A 74 9.20 1.88 -11.72
CA TRP A 74 9.70 3.22 -11.37
C TRP A 74 11.22 3.30 -11.45
N LEU A 75 11.95 2.30 -10.96
CA LEU A 75 13.41 2.31 -10.97
C LEU A 75 13.94 2.43 -12.41
N ILE A 76 13.32 1.74 -13.37
CA ILE A 76 13.68 1.85 -14.79
C ILE A 76 13.42 3.25 -15.32
N ARG A 77 12.28 3.87 -14.97
CA ARG A 77 11.99 5.26 -15.37
C ARG A 77 12.99 6.24 -14.76
N TRP A 78 13.35 6.06 -13.49
CA TRP A 78 14.37 6.87 -12.81
C TRP A 78 15.73 6.76 -13.52
N LEU A 79 16.21 5.54 -13.75
CA LEU A 79 17.50 5.28 -14.39
C LEU A 79 17.56 5.74 -15.86
N THR A 80 16.42 5.87 -16.53
CA THR A 80 16.31 6.38 -17.90
C THR A 80 15.98 7.88 -17.97
N GLY A 81 15.98 8.59 -16.83
CA GLY A 81 15.76 10.04 -16.78
C GLY A 81 14.32 10.48 -17.04
N LYS A 82 13.34 9.57 -16.91
CA LYS A 82 11.90 9.83 -17.10
C LYS A 82 11.20 10.31 -15.80
N GLU A 83 11.95 10.51 -14.73
CA GLU A 83 11.44 10.94 -13.43
C GLU A 83 12.13 12.25 -12.99
N VAL A 84 11.41 13.07 -12.23
CA VAL A 84 11.95 14.30 -11.66
C VAL A 84 12.79 14.01 -10.41
N PRO A 85 13.79 14.86 -10.06
CA PRO A 85 14.60 14.69 -8.88
C PRO A 85 13.77 14.51 -7.60
N LEU A 86 14.10 13.48 -6.81
CA LEU A 86 13.28 13.09 -5.66
C LEU A 86 13.48 13.99 -4.44
N TYR A 87 14.67 14.59 -4.33
CA TYR A 87 15.02 15.56 -3.29
C TYR A 87 15.11 16.93 -3.95
N VAL A 88 14.05 17.73 -3.78
CA VAL A 88 13.94 19.05 -4.42
C VAL A 88 15.07 20.01 -3.98
N LYS A 89 15.55 19.86 -2.74
CA LYS A 89 16.69 20.62 -2.18
C LYS A 89 17.97 19.80 -2.05
N GLY A 90 18.12 18.74 -2.85
CA GLY A 90 19.26 17.84 -2.77
C GLY A 90 19.22 16.88 -1.58
N TYR A 91 20.00 15.79 -1.67
CA TYR A 91 20.02 14.76 -0.62
C TYR A 91 20.72 15.25 0.66
N ARG A 92 21.77 16.06 0.53
CA ARG A 92 22.51 16.73 1.61
C ARG A 92 22.22 18.22 1.57
N TRP A 93 20.98 18.58 1.86
CA TRP A 93 20.49 19.97 1.91
C TRP A 93 21.32 20.87 2.83
N ASP A 94 22.02 20.27 3.80
CA ASP A 94 22.95 20.90 4.74
C ASP A 94 24.29 21.31 4.08
N GLN A 95 24.66 20.67 2.97
CA GLN A 95 25.89 20.92 2.23
C GLN A 95 25.64 21.71 0.94
N SER A 96 24.56 21.38 0.22
CA SER A 96 24.14 22.07 -1.00
C SER A 96 22.65 21.89 -1.21
N GLN A 97 21.98 22.94 -1.68
CA GLN A 97 20.59 22.88 -2.14
C GLN A 97 20.47 22.83 -3.67
N GLU A 98 21.60 22.73 -4.38
CA GLU A 98 21.59 22.59 -5.83
C GLU A 98 21.06 21.22 -6.26
N VAL A 99 20.29 21.23 -7.34
CA VAL A 99 19.74 20.01 -7.93
C VAL A 99 20.68 19.55 -9.04
N HIS A 100 21.43 18.49 -8.78
CA HIS A 100 22.28 17.86 -9.79
C HIS A 100 21.47 16.84 -10.60
N LYS A 101 21.72 16.80 -11.93
CA LYS A 101 21.16 15.75 -12.78
C LYS A 101 21.77 14.41 -12.41
N HIS A 102 20.93 13.39 -12.24
CA HIS A 102 21.39 12.01 -12.04
C HIS A 102 21.87 11.42 -13.36
N VAL A 103 22.87 10.53 -13.31
CA VAL A 103 23.35 9.79 -14.49
C VAL A 103 22.22 8.93 -15.04
N THR A 104 22.07 8.92 -16.36
CA THR A 104 21.07 8.08 -17.04
C THR A 104 21.74 6.96 -17.83
N VAL A 105 21.08 5.82 -17.93
CA VAL A 105 21.52 4.65 -18.70
C VAL A 105 20.48 4.28 -19.76
N SER A 106 20.84 3.40 -20.70
CA SER A 106 19.89 2.85 -21.66
C SER A 106 18.81 2.00 -20.97
N GLU A 107 17.71 1.76 -21.66
CA GLU A 107 16.62 0.94 -21.11
C GLU A 107 17.04 -0.51 -20.83
N ALA A 108 17.91 -1.10 -21.67
CA ALA A 108 18.45 -2.43 -21.44
C ALA A 108 19.32 -2.49 -20.17
N GLU A 109 20.18 -1.50 -19.98
CA GLU A 109 21.02 -1.37 -18.78
C GLU A 109 20.18 -1.12 -17.53
N ALA A 110 19.15 -0.26 -17.61
CA ALA A 110 18.23 -0.01 -16.50
C ALA A 110 17.50 -1.28 -16.07
N ASN A 111 17.07 -2.12 -17.02
CA ASN A 111 16.49 -3.43 -16.71
C ASN A 111 17.51 -4.33 -16.00
N GLY A 112 18.75 -4.42 -16.51
CA GLY A 112 19.80 -5.22 -15.88
C GLY A 112 20.14 -4.77 -14.46
N ILE A 113 20.24 -3.46 -14.21
CA ILE A 113 20.46 -2.90 -12.86
C ILE A 113 19.28 -3.22 -11.94
N ALA A 114 18.04 -3.09 -12.42
CA ALA A 114 16.87 -3.38 -11.63
C ALA A 114 16.80 -4.87 -11.22
N ASP A 115 17.16 -5.76 -12.14
CA ASP A 115 17.21 -7.20 -11.87
C ASP A 115 18.37 -7.54 -10.92
N TYR A 116 19.54 -6.88 -11.05
CA TYR A 116 20.65 -7.01 -10.11
C TYR A 116 20.24 -6.61 -8.69
N PHE A 117 19.60 -5.46 -8.51
CA PHE A 117 19.15 -5.03 -7.18
C PHE A 117 18.11 -5.99 -6.59
N ALA A 118 17.15 -6.46 -7.38
CA ALA A 118 16.15 -7.43 -6.92
C ALA A 118 16.77 -8.74 -6.42
N GLU A 119 17.90 -9.16 -7.02
CA GLU A 119 18.60 -10.39 -6.63
C GLU A 119 19.54 -10.17 -5.43
N HIS A 120 20.32 -9.08 -5.43
CA HIS A 120 21.47 -8.91 -4.54
C HIS A 120 21.31 -7.87 -3.42
N ASN A 121 20.38 -6.92 -3.54
CA ASN A 121 20.23 -5.79 -2.61
C ASN A 121 18.90 -5.86 -1.85
N LYS A 122 18.69 -6.99 -1.17
CA LYS A 122 17.50 -7.26 -0.35
C LYS A 122 17.79 -7.08 1.14
N ASP A 123 16.82 -6.50 1.83
CA ASP A 123 16.81 -6.42 3.28
C ASP A 123 15.97 -7.58 3.87
N PRO A 124 16.56 -8.47 4.69
CA PRO A 124 15.82 -9.59 5.30
C PRO A 124 14.73 -9.15 6.28
N ARG A 125 14.75 -7.88 6.75
CA ARG A 125 13.71 -7.32 7.64
C ARG A 125 12.42 -6.97 6.90
N VAL A 126 12.49 -6.82 5.57
CA VAL A 126 11.32 -6.55 4.72
C VAL A 126 10.65 -7.87 4.38
N LYS A 127 9.47 -8.10 4.97
CA LYS A 127 8.69 -9.31 4.74
C LYS A 127 7.74 -9.11 3.57
N VAL A 128 7.84 -9.99 2.57
CA VAL A 128 6.93 -9.98 1.42
C VAL A 128 5.49 -10.23 1.89
N GLY A 129 4.57 -9.37 1.48
CA GLY A 129 3.15 -9.43 1.86
C GLY A 129 2.84 -8.87 3.25
N ALA A 130 3.77 -8.14 3.88
CA ALA A 130 3.50 -7.41 5.11
C ALA A 130 2.46 -6.29 4.92
N PHE A 131 2.39 -5.73 3.70
CA PHE A 131 1.42 -4.73 3.29
C PHE A 131 0.73 -5.14 1.98
N ASP A 132 -0.57 -5.44 2.07
CA ASP A 132 -1.39 -5.82 0.93
C ASP A 132 -2.14 -4.61 0.36
N THR A 133 -1.63 -4.07 -0.74
CA THR A 133 -2.27 -2.93 -1.43
C THR A 133 -3.68 -3.25 -1.96
N ALA A 134 -3.98 -4.52 -2.25
CA ALA A 134 -5.30 -4.93 -2.74
C ALA A 134 -6.38 -4.90 -1.64
N LYS A 135 -5.99 -4.72 -0.38
CA LYS A 135 -6.90 -4.58 0.77
C LYS A 135 -7.06 -3.15 1.26
N VAL A 136 -6.45 -2.17 0.59
CA VAL A 136 -6.56 -0.76 0.96
C VAL A 136 -7.92 -0.22 0.56
N SER A 137 -8.72 0.15 1.55
CA SER A 137 -10.04 0.75 1.37
C SER A 137 -9.98 2.27 1.20
N LYS A 138 -11.05 2.85 0.64
CA LYS A 138 -11.18 4.31 0.51
C LYS A 138 -11.15 5.01 1.87
N TYR A 139 -11.77 4.39 2.87
CA TYR A 139 -11.75 4.88 4.25
C TYR A 139 -10.32 4.93 4.81
N GLU A 140 -9.53 3.87 4.65
CA GLU A 140 -8.14 3.84 5.15
C GLU A 140 -7.25 4.89 4.48
N VAL A 141 -7.46 5.18 3.19
CA VAL A 141 -6.75 6.27 2.51
C VAL A 141 -7.13 7.63 3.09
N ALA A 142 -8.42 7.88 3.33
CA ALA A 142 -8.87 9.12 3.97
C ALA A 142 -8.33 9.26 5.40
N PHE A 143 -8.41 8.18 6.19
CA PHE A 143 -7.89 8.14 7.56
C PHE A 143 -6.37 8.28 7.60
N GLY A 144 -5.66 7.65 6.67
CA GLY A 144 -4.23 7.77 6.48
C GLY A 144 -3.79 9.19 6.16
N GLY A 145 -4.53 9.89 5.28
CA GLY A 145 -4.30 11.31 5.00
C GLY A 145 -4.49 12.20 6.23
N MET A 146 -5.48 11.90 7.09
CA MET A 146 -5.65 12.60 8.37
C MET A 146 -4.48 12.33 9.33
N ALA A 147 -4.09 11.06 9.49
CA ALA A 147 -2.97 10.66 10.34
C ALA A 147 -1.64 11.27 9.86
N TYR A 148 -1.40 11.28 8.54
CA TYR A 148 -0.23 11.89 7.92
C TYR A 148 -0.09 13.38 8.28
N LYS A 149 -1.23 14.10 8.34
CA LYS A 149 -1.25 15.51 8.77
C LYS A 149 -1.10 15.65 10.28
N ALA A 150 -1.79 14.82 11.06
CA ALA A 150 -1.75 14.84 12.52
C ALA A 150 -0.35 14.53 13.08
N HIS A 151 0.41 13.68 12.40
CA HIS A 151 1.80 13.35 12.73
C HIS A 151 2.81 14.20 11.96
N ALA A 152 2.45 15.42 11.56
CA ALA A 152 3.35 16.44 11.01
C ALA A 152 4.18 16.05 9.77
N CYS A 153 3.82 14.99 9.04
CA CYS A 153 4.56 14.52 7.87
C CYS A 153 4.62 15.61 6.76
N LEU A 154 3.55 16.40 6.62
CA LEU A 154 3.49 17.54 5.70
C LEU A 154 4.56 18.60 5.95
N GLY A 155 5.14 18.70 7.15
CA GLY A 155 6.20 19.66 7.44
C GLY A 155 7.46 19.41 6.60
N CYS A 156 7.71 18.16 6.24
CA CYS A 156 8.93 17.73 5.57
C CYS A 156 8.71 17.21 4.14
N HIS A 157 7.53 16.66 3.84
CA HIS A 157 7.24 15.93 2.61
C HIS A 157 6.13 16.59 1.80
N THR A 158 6.34 16.68 0.48
CA THR A 158 5.29 17.08 -0.46
C THR A 158 4.38 15.92 -0.82
N ILE A 159 3.08 16.19 -0.99
CA ILE A 159 2.08 15.26 -1.53
C ILE A 159 1.12 15.99 -2.46
N GLU A 160 0.36 15.24 -3.27
CA GLU A 160 -0.74 15.79 -4.06
C GLU A 160 -2.07 15.59 -3.33
N GLU A 161 -2.81 16.68 -3.16
CA GLU A 161 -4.15 16.66 -2.60
C GLU A 161 -5.05 17.64 -3.37
N ASN A 162 -6.22 17.18 -3.82
CA ASN A 162 -7.17 17.98 -4.58
C ASN A 162 -6.55 18.69 -5.81
N GLY A 163 -5.64 17.99 -6.51
CA GLY A 163 -4.94 18.50 -7.69
C GLY A 163 -3.89 19.59 -7.39
N LYS A 164 -3.50 19.76 -6.11
CA LYS A 164 -2.48 20.71 -5.70
C LYS A 164 -1.34 19.98 -4.98
N LEU A 165 -0.12 20.41 -5.27
CA LEU A 165 1.06 20.03 -4.52
C LEU A 165 1.10 20.84 -3.22
N ILE A 166 1.15 20.15 -2.07
CA ILE A 166 1.23 20.77 -0.74
C ILE A 166 2.35 20.10 0.08
N GLY A 167 2.77 20.74 1.17
CA GLY A 167 3.78 20.21 2.09
C GLY A 167 5.19 20.78 1.89
N GLY A 168 6.12 20.36 2.74
CA GLY A 168 7.51 20.83 2.75
C GLY A 168 8.39 20.10 1.74
N GLN A 169 9.38 20.81 1.20
CA GLN A 169 10.36 20.29 0.23
C GLN A 169 11.68 19.85 0.89
N GLN A 170 11.66 19.63 2.21
CA GLN A 170 12.87 19.36 2.99
C GLN A 170 13.32 17.91 2.87
N SER A 171 12.38 17.00 2.63
CA SER A 171 12.59 15.57 2.48
C SER A 171 12.13 15.11 1.10
N ILE A 172 12.10 13.80 0.93
CA ILE A 172 11.71 13.17 -0.33
C ILE A 172 10.26 13.53 -0.68
N ALA A 173 10.04 13.86 -1.95
CA ALA A 173 8.72 14.14 -2.49
C ALA A 173 7.85 12.87 -2.51
N LEU A 174 6.62 12.89 -1.97
CA LEU A 174 5.76 11.71 -1.79
C LEU A 174 4.51 11.72 -2.70
N GLU A 175 4.31 12.73 -3.54
CA GLU A 175 3.15 12.83 -4.45
C GLU A 175 3.03 11.67 -5.47
N LYS A 176 4.11 10.89 -5.67
CA LYS A 176 4.13 9.68 -6.51
C LYS A 176 4.64 8.45 -5.77
N SER A 177 4.52 8.41 -4.44
CA SER A 177 5.05 7.30 -3.64
C SER A 177 4.46 5.95 -4.01
N GLY A 178 3.18 5.90 -4.41
CA GLY A 178 2.49 4.67 -4.79
C GLY A 178 3.07 3.99 -6.03
N GLN A 179 3.67 4.78 -6.93
CA GLN A 179 4.38 4.24 -8.08
C GLN A 179 5.83 3.88 -7.77
N ARG A 180 6.42 4.50 -6.74
CA ARG A 180 7.87 4.49 -6.47
C ARG A 180 8.30 3.32 -5.61
N TYR A 181 7.62 3.12 -4.50
CA TYR A 181 8.11 2.22 -3.46
C TYR A 181 7.49 0.84 -3.58
N ASN A 182 8.23 -0.15 -3.11
CA ASN A 182 7.63 -1.38 -2.62
C ASN A 182 6.92 -1.07 -1.28
N MET A 183 5.63 -1.36 -1.17
CA MET A 183 4.85 -1.03 0.03
C MET A 183 5.21 -1.90 1.25
N ASP A 184 5.75 -3.11 1.06
CA ASP A 184 6.29 -3.90 2.17
C ASP A 184 7.49 -3.19 2.80
N TRP A 185 8.36 -2.62 1.96
CA TRP A 185 9.49 -1.83 2.43
C TRP A 185 9.03 -0.53 3.07
N LEU A 186 8.07 0.19 2.45
CA LEU A 186 7.62 1.47 3.01
C LEU A 186 6.93 1.27 4.37
N PHE A 187 6.16 0.19 4.52
CA PHE A 187 5.59 -0.19 5.82
C PHE A 187 6.68 -0.51 6.84
N ARG A 188 7.70 -1.32 6.46
CA ARG A 188 8.82 -1.62 7.35
C ARG A 188 9.68 -0.39 7.70
N PHE A 189 9.82 0.54 6.76
CA PHE A 189 10.50 1.81 6.96
C PHE A 189 9.74 2.68 7.96
N GLY A 190 8.43 2.79 7.82
CA GLY A 190 7.60 3.56 8.76
C GLY A 190 7.58 2.99 10.18
N GLN A 191 7.84 1.69 10.35
CA GLN A 191 8.01 1.09 11.69
C GLN A 191 9.32 1.51 12.37
N ASN A 192 10.42 1.60 11.61
CA ASN A 192 11.70 2.09 12.11
C ASN A 192 12.61 2.57 10.98
N PRO A 193 12.68 3.88 10.70
CA PRO A 193 13.51 4.46 9.64
C PRO A 193 15.02 4.29 9.87
N GLN A 194 15.45 4.28 11.14
CA GLN A 194 16.86 4.22 11.53
C GLN A 194 17.52 2.88 11.16
N ASP A 195 16.72 1.83 10.94
CA ASP A 195 17.18 0.54 10.43
C ASP A 195 17.76 0.63 9.01
N PHE A 196 17.33 1.63 8.24
CA PHE A 196 17.69 1.79 6.83
C PHE A 196 18.74 2.87 6.62
N ILE A 197 18.55 4.02 7.26
CA ILE A 197 19.49 5.14 7.18
C ILE A 197 19.46 5.79 8.56
N ILE A 198 20.61 5.90 9.20
CA ILE A 198 20.72 6.52 10.53
C ILE A 198 20.68 8.04 10.34
N HIS A 199 20.09 8.78 11.29
CA HIS A 199 19.97 10.24 11.22
C HIS A 199 19.28 10.76 9.95
N THR A 200 18.26 10.06 9.44
CA THR A 200 17.49 10.49 8.26
C THR A 200 16.80 11.83 8.43
N GLY A 201 16.45 12.18 9.67
CA GLY A 201 15.47 13.22 9.99
C GLY A 201 14.02 12.72 9.98
N GLU A 202 13.79 11.48 9.55
CA GLU A 202 12.49 10.81 9.73
C GLU A 202 12.39 10.39 11.20
N PHE A 203 11.47 11.04 11.93
CA PHE A 203 11.22 10.70 13.32
C PHE A 203 10.24 9.53 13.40
N LEU A 204 10.30 8.78 14.50
CA LEU A 204 9.29 7.78 14.81
C LEU A 204 8.02 8.50 15.25
N ALA A 205 7.03 8.56 14.37
CA ALA A 205 5.70 9.02 14.74
C ALA A 205 5.14 8.11 15.82
N ASP A 206 4.56 8.70 16.88
CA ASP A 206 3.77 7.98 17.89
C ASP A 206 2.41 7.59 17.29
N ALA A 207 2.46 6.75 16.26
CA ALA A 207 1.33 6.23 15.53
C ALA A 207 1.15 4.75 15.89
N THR A 208 -0.09 4.38 16.19
CA THR A 208 -0.46 2.97 16.34
C THR A 208 -0.24 2.23 15.02
N GLU A 209 -0.02 0.91 15.04
CA GLU A 209 0.13 0.14 13.80
C GLU A 209 -1.03 0.36 12.80
N PRO A 210 -2.31 0.42 13.21
CA PRO A 210 -3.40 0.75 12.29
C PRO A 210 -3.27 2.13 11.64
N GLN A 211 -2.83 3.15 12.38
CA GLN A 211 -2.58 4.47 11.80
C GLN A 211 -1.41 4.44 10.82
N LEU A 212 -0.33 3.74 11.16
CA LEU A 212 0.79 3.57 10.24
C LEU A 212 0.33 2.86 8.96
N ARG A 213 -0.40 1.75 9.06
CA ARG A 213 -0.97 1.04 7.90
C ARG A 213 -1.85 1.96 7.05
N ALA A 214 -2.68 2.79 7.67
CA ALA A 214 -3.49 3.76 6.95
C ALA A 214 -2.64 4.81 6.22
N VAL A 215 -1.60 5.35 6.87
CA VAL A 215 -0.64 6.27 6.23
C VAL A 215 0.03 5.61 5.04
N ILE A 216 0.46 4.35 5.15
CA ILE A 216 1.04 3.60 4.03
C ILE A 216 0.01 3.39 2.91
N GLY A 217 -1.25 3.09 3.24
CA GLY A 217 -2.34 3.01 2.26
C GLY A 217 -2.58 4.34 1.54
N TYR A 218 -2.54 5.45 2.27
CA TYR A 218 -2.61 6.79 1.70
C TYR A 218 -1.45 7.06 0.73
N LEU A 219 -0.21 6.73 1.14
CA LEU A 219 0.97 6.85 0.29
C LEU A 219 0.97 5.86 -0.89
N ALA A 220 0.33 4.70 -0.77
CA ALA A 220 0.16 3.75 -1.87
C ALA A 220 -0.78 4.30 -2.97
N ALA A 221 -1.76 5.13 -2.60
CA ALA A 221 -2.65 5.78 -3.55
C ALA A 221 -2.03 7.03 -4.21
N GLN A 222 -1.02 7.64 -3.61
CA GLN A 222 -0.36 8.84 -4.16
C GLN A 222 0.25 8.56 -5.55
N GLY A 223 -0.19 9.36 -6.53
CA GLY A 223 0.22 9.25 -7.93
C GLY A 223 -0.43 8.10 -8.70
N VAL A 224 -1.38 7.35 -8.14
CA VAL A 224 -2.06 6.25 -8.83
C VAL A 224 -3.49 6.66 -9.17
N SER A 225 -3.71 7.15 -10.41
CA SER A 225 -4.99 7.74 -10.83
C SER A 225 -6.17 6.76 -10.84
N ASP A 226 -5.91 5.47 -11.04
CA ASP A 226 -6.90 4.39 -11.11
C ASP A 226 -6.78 3.44 -9.92
N PHE A 227 -6.39 3.95 -8.74
CA PHE A 227 -6.24 3.15 -7.54
C PHE A 227 -7.56 2.43 -7.20
N LYS A 228 -7.51 1.10 -7.20
CA LYS A 228 -8.68 0.26 -6.91
C LYS A 228 -8.82 0.09 -5.40
N TYR A 229 -9.85 0.72 -4.85
CA TYR A 229 -10.16 0.59 -3.43
C TYR A 229 -10.84 -0.74 -3.14
N TYR A 230 -10.36 -1.39 -2.08
CA TYR A 230 -11.01 -2.56 -1.53
C TYR A 230 -12.33 -2.18 -0.85
N GLU A 231 -13.34 -3.00 -1.07
CA GLU A 231 -14.64 -2.91 -0.41
C GLU A 231 -14.76 -4.08 0.58
N PRO A 232 -14.48 -3.89 1.88
CA PRO A 232 -14.43 -5.00 2.84
C PRO A 232 -15.71 -5.84 2.90
N TRP A 233 -16.87 -5.21 2.66
CA TRP A 233 -18.16 -5.89 2.61
C TRP A 233 -18.37 -6.82 1.42
N THR A 234 -17.43 -6.89 0.49
CA THR A 234 -17.42 -7.87 -0.62
C THR A 234 -16.66 -9.15 -0.27
N ALA A 235 -16.04 -9.20 0.92
CA ALA A 235 -15.28 -10.36 1.38
C ALA A 235 -16.18 -11.60 1.65
N PRO A 236 -15.64 -12.82 1.59
CA PRO A 236 -16.39 -14.06 1.83
C PRO A 236 -17.16 -14.10 3.16
N GLU A 237 -16.66 -13.42 4.19
CA GLU A 237 -17.28 -13.30 5.51
C GLU A 237 -18.67 -12.67 5.43
N PHE A 238 -18.86 -11.67 4.56
CA PHE A 238 -20.12 -10.95 4.39
C PHE A 238 -21.16 -11.76 3.64
N ALA A 239 -20.74 -12.60 2.69
CA ALA A 239 -21.61 -13.57 2.03
C ALA A 239 -22.14 -14.64 3.02
N LYS A 240 -21.39 -14.90 4.10
CA LYS A 240 -21.73 -15.89 5.14
C LYS A 240 -22.36 -15.26 6.39
N ALA A 241 -22.71 -13.97 6.34
CA ALA A 241 -23.23 -13.24 7.48
C ALA A 241 -24.50 -13.90 8.06
N SER A 242 -24.56 -14.01 9.39
CA SER A 242 -25.68 -14.61 10.12
C SER A 242 -26.25 -13.66 11.14
N SER A 243 -27.53 -13.31 10.98
CA SER A 243 -28.27 -12.54 11.98
C SER A 243 -28.32 -13.24 13.35
N GLY A 244 -28.28 -14.58 13.40
CA GLY A 244 -28.28 -15.34 14.65
C GLY A 244 -26.98 -15.13 15.44
N ARG A 245 -25.83 -15.24 14.77
CA ARG A 245 -24.52 -14.93 15.37
C ARG A 245 -24.42 -13.46 15.73
N GLY A 246 -24.91 -12.58 14.86
CA GLY A 246 -24.94 -11.14 15.10
C GLY A 246 -25.74 -10.76 16.35
N LYS A 247 -26.85 -11.46 16.63
CA LYS A 247 -27.63 -11.27 17.86
C LYS A 247 -26.81 -11.57 19.12
N VAL A 248 -26.00 -12.63 19.09
CA VAL A 248 -25.13 -13.01 20.22
C VAL A 248 -24.10 -11.90 20.46
N ILE A 249 -23.42 -11.47 19.40
CA ILE A 249 -22.41 -10.40 19.47
C ILE A 249 -23.05 -9.08 19.94
N TYR A 250 -24.24 -8.73 19.45
CA TYR A 250 -24.96 -7.54 19.88
C TYR A 250 -25.30 -7.59 21.38
N LYS A 251 -25.73 -8.76 21.88
CA LYS A 251 -26.02 -8.97 23.30
C LYS A 251 -24.76 -8.82 24.16
N GLU A 252 -23.62 -9.27 23.66
CA GLU A 252 -22.36 -9.25 24.42
C GLU A 252 -21.70 -7.88 24.46
N TYR A 253 -21.64 -7.17 23.32
CA TYR A 253 -20.82 -5.96 23.20
C TYR A 253 -21.61 -4.68 22.97
N CYS A 254 -22.82 -4.75 22.40
CA CYS A 254 -23.54 -3.56 21.93
C CYS A 254 -24.67 -3.14 22.90
N MET A 255 -25.42 -4.10 23.45
CA MET A 255 -26.63 -3.82 24.22
C MET A 255 -26.36 -3.09 25.54
N GLN A 256 -25.13 -3.18 26.08
CA GLN A 256 -24.73 -2.48 27.30
C GLN A 256 -24.90 -0.96 27.18
N CYS A 257 -24.78 -0.41 25.97
CA CYS A 257 -25.00 1.00 25.67
C CYS A 257 -26.29 1.20 24.87
N HIS A 258 -26.50 0.41 23.80
CA HIS A 258 -27.63 0.62 22.89
C HIS A 258 -28.96 0.01 23.36
N GLY A 259 -28.93 -0.81 24.43
CA GLY A 259 -30.10 -1.50 24.97
C GLY A 259 -30.47 -2.76 24.19
N ALA A 260 -31.12 -3.71 24.88
CA ALA A 260 -31.55 -4.98 24.29
C ALA A 260 -32.56 -4.80 23.14
N THR A 261 -33.38 -3.74 23.23
CA THR A 261 -34.35 -3.35 22.20
C THR A 261 -33.88 -2.18 21.34
N GLY A 262 -32.61 -1.78 21.43
CA GLY A 262 -32.05 -0.69 20.63
C GLY A 262 -32.53 0.70 21.05
N LYS A 263 -33.05 0.89 22.26
CA LYS A 263 -33.63 2.15 22.73
C LYS A 263 -32.61 3.14 23.30
N GLY A 264 -31.33 2.79 23.30
CA GLY A 264 -30.30 3.60 23.97
C GLY A 264 -30.45 3.60 25.49
N ASP A 265 -31.06 2.55 26.05
CA ASP A 265 -31.39 2.37 27.46
C ASP A 265 -30.56 1.25 28.11
N GLY A 266 -29.40 0.94 27.53
CA GLY A 266 -28.46 0.00 28.14
C GLY A 266 -27.96 0.50 29.50
N PRO A 267 -27.51 -0.39 30.40
CA PRO A 267 -27.06 -0.02 31.74
C PRO A 267 -25.94 1.03 31.76
N ALA A 268 -25.11 1.11 30.71
CA ALA A 268 -24.06 2.12 30.58
C ALA A 268 -24.56 3.45 29.96
N ALA A 269 -25.76 3.49 29.38
CA ALA A 269 -26.23 4.64 28.60
C ALA A 269 -26.47 5.90 29.42
N ALA A 270 -26.90 5.76 30.69
CA ALA A 270 -27.30 6.89 31.53
C ALA A 270 -26.19 7.92 31.72
N THR A 271 -24.93 7.49 31.84
CA THR A 271 -23.78 8.34 32.14
C THR A 271 -23.00 8.79 30.89
N LEU A 272 -23.37 8.33 29.70
CA LEU A 272 -22.66 8.68 28.46
C LEU A 272 -23.15 10.00 27.89
N GLU A 273 -22.20 10.86 27.53
CA GLU A 273 -22.43 12.05 26.72
C GLU A 273 -21.47 12.04 25.50
N PRO A 274 -21.99 12.17 24.26
CA PRO A 274 -23.41 12.15 23.91
C PRO A 274 -24.03 10.76 24.18
N LYS A 275 -25.37 10.74 24.30
CA LYS A 275 -26.14 9.49 24.45
C LYS A 275 -25.93 8.54 23.26
N PRO A 276 -25.98 7.21 23.47
CA PRO A 276 -25.89 6.23 22.40
C PRO A 276 -27.00 6.41 21.36
N ALA A 277 -26.70 6.05 20.11
CA ALA A 277 -27.70 6.04 19.05
C ALA A 277 -28.85 5.07 19.40
N ILE A 278 -30.08 5.54 19.19
CA ILE A 278 -31.31 4.75 19.35
C ILE A 278 -31.50 3.91 18.08
N HIS A 279 -30.95 2.70 18.07
CA HIS A 279 -31.06 1.76 16.95
C HIS A 279 -32.51 1.47 16.56
N ALA A 280 -33.46 1.46 17.50
CA ALA A 280 -34.88 1.28 17.22
C ALA A 280 -35.46 2.35 16.27
N ASN A 281 -34.86 3.53 16.22
CA ASN A 281 -35.29 4.63 15.35
C ASN A 281 -34.59 4.65 13.99
N ILE A 282 -33.70 3.68 13.72
CA ILE A 282 -32.90 3.62 12.50
C ILE A 282 -33.38 2.45 11.64
N ASN A 283 -33.71 2.72 10.38
CA ASN A 283 -33.88 1.66 9.39
C ASN A 283 -32.49 1.25 8.86
N PHE A 284 -31.88 0.24 9.46
CA PHE A 284 -30.53 -0.18 9.07
C PHE A 284 -30.47 -0.78 7.65
N SER A 285 -31.61 -1.16 7.07
CA SER A 285 -31.65 -1.62 5.67
C SER A 285 -31.38 -0.49 4.68
N GLU A 286 -31.57 0.77 5.09
CA GLU A 286 -31.32 1.97 4.28
C GLU A 286 -29.99 2.65 4.60
N VAL A 287 -29.33 2.25 5.69
CA VAL A 287 -28.00 2.78 6.03
C VAL A 287 -26.97 2.26 5.00
N PRO A 288 -26.17 3.15 4.37
CA PRO A 288 -25.14 2.74 3.44
C PRO A 288 -24.19 1.71 4.05
N THR A 289 -23.94 0.61 3.33
CA THR A 289 -23.12 -0.50 3.83
C THR A 289 -21.73 -0.05 4.25
N GLU A 290 -21.09 0.84 3.47
CA GLU A 290 -19.79 1.44 3.81
C GLU A 290 -19.83 2.17 5.15
N TYR A 291 -20.82 3.02 5.36
CA TYR A 291 -20.96 3.79 6.60
C TYR A 291 -21.15 2.87 7.81
N LEU A 292 -22.04 1.88 7.69
CA LEU A 292 -22.31 0.94 8.77
C LEU A 292 -21.08 0.07 9.08
N TYR A 293 -20.39 -0.42 8.05
CA TYR A 293 -19.15 -1.17 8.21
C TYR A 293 -18.12 -0.33 8.95
N ASN A 294 -17.83 0.89 8.49
CA ASN A 294 -16.80 1.72 9.09
C ASN A 294 -17.14 2.13 10.53
N MET A 295 -18.42 2.41 10.84
CA MET A 295 -18.87 2.71 12.21
C MET A 295 -18.60 1.56 13.18
N ILE A 296 -18.85 0.31 12.77
CA ILE A 296 -18.63 -0.86 13.62
C ILE A 296 -17.16 -1.24 13.66
N ASN A 297 -16.50 -1.26 12.49
CA ASN A 297 -15.13 -1.72 12.35
C ASN A 297 -14.12 -0.74 12.98
N HIS A 298 -14.29 0.57 12.74
CA HIS A 298 -13.36 1.63 13.14
C HIS A 298 -13.88 2.50 14.31
N GLY A 299 -15.13 2.32 14.72
CA GLY A 299 -15.71 3.02 15.88
C GLY A 299 -16.14 4.45 15.58
N GLY A 300 -16.66 5.12 16.62
CA GLY A 300 -17.29 6.43 16.49
C GLY A 300 -16.30 7.56 16.18
N ALA A 301 -15.19 7.66 16.91
CA ALA A 301 -14.20 8.73 16.74
C ALA A 301 -13.66 8.80 15.31
N ALA A 302 -13.39 7.64 14.72
CA ALA A 302 -12.85 7.52 13.38
C ALA A 302 -13.85 7.95 12.29
N MET A 303 -15.15 7.92 12.61
CA MET A 303 -16.26 8.43 11.80
C MET A 303 -16.71 9.85 12.18
N GLY A 304 -15.91 10.59 12.96
CA GLY A 304 -16.25 11.94 13.43
C GLY A 304 -17.42 11.97 14.41
N LYS A 305 -17.65 10.87 15.13
CA LYS A 305 -18.66 10.72 16.20
C LYS A 305 -17.98 10.54 17.55
N SER A 306 -18.76 10.25 18.60
CA SER A 306 -18.25 10.07 19.95
C SER A 306 -17.21 8.94 20.03
N ALA A 307 -16.12 9.19 20.76
CA ALA A 307 -15.12 8.19 21.11
C ALA A 307 -15.65 7.10 22.05
N ASN A 308 -16.84 7.30 22.65
CA ASN A 308 -17.49 6.31 23.49
C ASN A 308 -17.95 5.06 22.72
N MET A 309 -18.07 5.13 21.40
CA MET A 309 -18.34 3.96 20.54
C MET A 309 -17.00 3.34 20.10
N PRO A 310 -16.60 2.17 20.63
CA PRO A 310 -15.32 1.55 20.33
C PRO A 310 -15.23 1.06 18.88
N TYR A 311 -14.00 0.83 18.42
CA TYR A 311 -13.74 0.04 17.22
C TYR A 311 -13.85 -1.45 17.55
N TRP A 312 -14.69 -2.19 16.83
CA TRP A 312 -14.92 -3.61 17.13
C TRP A 312 -14.18 -4.56 16.20
N GLY A 313 -13.66 -4.08 15.06
CA GLY A 313 -13.06 -4.92 14.03
C GLY A 313 -11.94 -5.84 14.52
N LEU A 314 -11.13 -5.38 15.48
CA LEU A 314 -10.03 -6.17 16.06
C LEU A 314 -10.50 -7.22 17.07
N THR A 315 -11.65 -7.00 17.72
CA THR A 315 -12.18 -7.89 18.75
C THR A 315 -13.05 -8.99 18.15
N ILE A 316 -13.95 -8.62 17.23
CA ILE A 316 -14.94 -9.56 16.67
C ILE A 316 -14.57 -10.06 15.26
N GLY A 317 -13.51 -9.52 14.67
CA GLY A 317 -13.06 -9.87 13.32
C GLY A 317 -14.07 -9.48 12.23
N GLN A 318 -13.69 -9.71 10.97
CA GLN A 318 -14.53 -9.37 9.82
C GLN A 318 -15.84 -10.17 9.78
N GLN A 319 -15.81 -11.44 10.19
CA GLN A 319 -17.03 -12.26 10.29
C GLN A 319 -17.99 -11.72 11.36
N GLY A 320 -17.49 -11.28 12.52
CA GLY A 320 -18.33 -10.71 13.56
C GLY A 320 -18.93 -9.37 13.15
N VAL A 321 -18.15 -8.50 12.49
CA VAL A 321 -18.65 -7.25 11.92
C VAL A 321 -19.79 -7.53 10.92
N ALA A 322 -19.57 -8.47 9.98
CA ALA A 322 -20.59 -8.88 9.02
C ALA A 322 -21.87 -9.42 9.70
N ASP A 323 -21.72 -10.26 10.72
CA ASP A 323 -22.83 -10.86 11.46
C ASP A 323 -23.66 -9.80 12.21
N VAL A 324 -23.01 -8.86 12.91
CA VAL A 324 -23.70 -7.76 13.61
C VAL A 324 -24.41 -6.85 12.62
N MET A 325 -23.78 -6.52 11.49
CA MET A 325 -24.43 -5.76 10.44
C MET A 325 -25.70 -6.45 9.93
N ALA A 326 -25.66 -7.76 9.73
CA ALA A 326 -26.85 -8.54 9.36
C ALA A 326 -27.94 -8.48 10.44
N TYR A 327 -27.58 -8.64 11.72
CA TYR A 327 -28.54 -8.54 12.83
C TYR A 327 -29.19 -7.16 12.94
N LEU A 328 -28.41 -6.08 12.81
CA LEU A 328 -28.94 -4.71 12.82
C LEU A 328 -29.94 -4.51 11.68
N LYS A 329 -29.56 -4.91 10.46
CA LYS A 329 -30.39 -4.81 9.25
C LYS A 329 -31.69 -5.61 9.36
N THR A 330 -31.69 -6.79 9.96
CA THR A 330 -32.89 -7.64 10.09
C THR A 330 -33.80 -7.19 11.23
N THR A 331 -33.24 -6.67 12.33
CA THR A 331 -33.97 -6.43 13.58
C THR A 331 -34.53 -5.01 13.66
N PHE A 332 -33.77 -4.00 13.26
CA PHE A 332 -34.12 -2.60 13.45
C PHE A 332 -34.51 -1.96 12.10
N LYS A 333 -35.81 -1.65 11.98
CA LYS A 333 -36.44 -1.13 10.75
C LYS A 333 -36.87 0.34 10.85
N GLY A 334 -36.45 1.02 11.91
CA GLY A 334 -36.89 2.38 12.21
C GLY A 334 -38.27 2.43 12.90
N PRO A 335 -38.80 3.65 13.14
CA PRO A 335 -40.15 3.81 13.66
C PRO A 335 -41.15 3.18 12.68
N LYS A 336 -42.18 2.54 13.23
CA LYS A 336 -43.30 2.02 12.44
C LYS A 336 -44.21 3.13 11.97
#